data_AF-A0A9E0II47-F1
#
_entry.id   AF-A0A9E0II47-F1
#
_cell.length_a   1.000
_cell.length_b   1.000
_cell.length_c   1.000
_cell.angle_alpha   90.00
_cell.angle_beta   90.00
_cell.angle_gamma   90.00
#
_symmetry.space_group_name_H-M   'P 1'
#
loop_
_entity.id
_entity.type
_entity.pdbx_description
1 polymer ?
#
loop_
_entity_poly.entity_id
_entity_poly.type
_entity_poly.pdbx_seq_one_letter_code
_entity_poly.pdbx_strand_id
1 'polypeptide(L)'
;MARPGWNPTRRNRHQGTAARGHGQDNRLTIPDSWLDTRMYWERLRLAVVVRRDLDGQPLTVLVEPPAPGFVHACTVDDVVAVWALIPADERRGLELVALRQPTRKERTLAASWGRLGYASELAPGGGPAIFLHAVRARGVVLRWPRSMTPADTQEFERLRSDGFAATESRRWIELVGGVDVVRATLLYRTLLHEVGHYVDWCTSVLAHVGTAEEDERWRAYDGKPGHDKEAFAHAYATRLAAALRAGGHLPVPRRRDEAGMIADGLDPAWFA
;
A
#
# COMPACT_ATOMS: atom_id res chain seq x y z
N MET A 1 52.38 -9.04 16.38
CA MET A 1 51.61 -9.63 15.25
C MET A 1 50.12 -9.54 15.57
N ALA A 2 49.34 -8.85 14.74
CA ALA A 2 47.88 -8.73 14.91
C ALA A 2 47.20 -10.07 14.58
N ARG A 3 46.25 -10.53 15.42
CA ARG A 3 45.49 -11.76 15.20
C ARG A 3 44.71 -11.69 13.87
N PRO A 4 44.63 -12.77 13.07
CA PRO A 4 43.79 -12.78 11.87
C PRO A 4 42.33 -12.48 12.26
N GLY A 5 41.73 -11.46 11.66
CA GLY A 5 40.37 -10.99 11.98
C GLY A 5 40.28 -9.83 13.00
N TRP A 6 41.39 -9.41 13.61
CA TRP A 6 41.42 -8.25 14.50
C TRP A 6 41.63 -6.96 13.69
N ASN A 7 40.53 -6.30 13.32
CA ASN A 7 40.56 -4.96 12.76
C ASN A 7 40.14 -3.92 13.83
N PRO A 8 41.08 -3.19 14.47
CA PRO A 8 40.77 -2.25 15.55
C PRO A 8 39.95 -1.05 15.07
N THR A 9 39.92 -0.76 13.76
CA THR A 9 39.00 0.27 13.23
C THR A 9 37.54 -0.16 13.26
N ARG A 10 37.23 -1.47 13.18
CA ARG A 10 35.85 -2.01 13.16
C ARG A 10 35.19 -2.12 14.55
N ARG A 11 35.97 -2.05 15.63
CA ARG A 11 35.50 -2.12 17.03
C ARG A 11 35.88 -0.86 17.81
N ASN A 12 35.86 0.28 17.14
CA ASN A 12 36.02 1.54 17.84
C ASN A 12 34.66 1.94 18.45
N ARG A 13 34.60 2.11 19.78
CA ARG A 13 33.41 2.54 20.52
C ARG A 13 32.79 3.86 20.04
N HIS A 14 33.54 4.63 19.23
CA HIS A 14 33.08 5.90 18.67
C HIS A 14 32.44 5.75 17.27
N GLN A 15 32.51 4.57 16.62
CA GLN A 15 31.78 4.31 15.37
C GLN A 15 30.27 4.36 15.61
N GLY A 16 29.55 5.14 14.80
CA GLY A 16 28.09 5.35 14.96
C GLY A 16 27.71 6.36 16.04
N THR A 17 28.66 7.14 16.57
CA THR A 17 28.39 8.22 17.54
C THR A 17 28.65 9.59 16.91
N ALA A 18 28.14 10.66 17.53
CA ALA A 18 28.38 12.04 17.09
C ALA A 18 29.88 12.36 16.94
N ALA A 19 30.74 11.74 17.76
CA ALA A 19 32.20 11.90 17.72
C ALA A 19 32.87 11.42 16.41
N ARG A 20 32.15 10.70 15.54
CA ARG A 20 32.60 10.26 14.20
C ARG A 20 31.63 10.72 13.10
N GLY A 21 30.85 11.78 13.33
CA GLY A 21 29.96 12.37 12.33
C GLY A 21 28.60 11.69 12.20
N HIS A 22 28.20 10.79 13.12
CA HIS A 22 26.81 10.32 13.16
C HIS A 22 25.92 11.43 13.75
N GLY A 23 25.31 12.24 12.89
CA GLY A 23 24.35 13.30 13.22
C GLY A 23 22.97 13.05 12.57
N GLN A 24 22.05 14.01 12.70
CA GLN A 24 20.69 13.91 12.15
C GLN A 24 20.68 13.65 10.63
N ASP A 25 21.64 14.23 9.89
CA ASP A 25 21.76 14.10 8.43
C ASP A 25 22.21 12.71 7.94
N ASN A 26 22.66 11.83 8.86
CA ASN A 26 23.12 10.48 8.56
C ASN A 26 22.15 9.40 9.08
N ARG A 27 20.90 9.76 9.44
CA ARG A 27 19.87 8.80 9.80
C ARG A 27 19.30 8.12 8.55
N LEU A 28 19.11 6.80 8.61
CA LEU A 28 18.49 6.03 7.53
C LEU A 28 16.97 6.25 7.54
N THR A 29 16.53 7.40 7.05
CA THR A 29 15.12 7.78 6.91
C THR A 29 14.76 8.01 5.44
N ILE A 30 13.45 8.02 5.18
CA ILE A 30 12.90 8.47 3.90
C ILE A 30 12.94 10.01 3.93
N PRO A 31 13.57 10.67 2.95
CA PRO A 31 13.80 12.11 3.02
C PRO A 31 12.54 12.91 2.74
N ASP A 32 12.30 13.91 3.57
CA ASP A 32 11.35 14.98 3.27
C ASP A 32 11.91 15.91 2.19
N SER A 33 11.01 16.57 1.45
CA SER A 33 11.38 17.54 0.43
C SER A 33 11.07 18.93 0.95
N TRP A 34 12.08 19.80 0.95
CA TRP A 34 11.90 21.22 1.24
C TRP A 34 11.08 21.94 0.16
N LEU A 35 11.00 21.37 -1.05
CA LEU A 35 10.28 21.93 -2.20
C LEU A 35 8.86 21.36 -2.35
N ASP A 36 8.54 20.28 -1.63
CA ASP A 36 7.29 19.55 -1.79
C ASP A 36 6.85 19.02 -0.43
N THR A 37 5.91 19.75 0.19
CA THR A 37 5.39 19.49 1.53
C THR A 37 4.53 18.23 1.62
N ARG A 38 4.10 17.69 0.47
CA ARG A 38 3.32 16.46 0.44
C ARG A 38 4.13 15.31 1.02
N MET A 39 3.42 14.36 1.62
CA MET A 39 4.02 13.13 2.10
C MET A 39 4.74 12.40 0.96
N TYR A 40 5.86 11.73 1.25
CA TYR A 40 6.69 11.12 0.22
C TYR A 40 5.92 10.12 -0.67
N TRP A 41 4.86 9.50 -0.15
CA TRP A 41 4.03 8.55 -0.89
C TRP A 41 3.07 9.19 -1.89
N GLU A 42 2.82 10.49 -1.79
CA GLU A 42 1.94 11.24 -2.70
C GLU A 42 2.69 11.85 -3.89
N ARG A 43 4.01 11.79 -3.89
CA ARG A 43 4.85 12.41 -4.91
C ARG A 43 4.95 11.53 -6.17
N LEU A 44 3.81 11.34 -6.84
CA LEU A 44 3.71 10.59 -8.10
C LEU A 44 4.46 11.31 -9.22
N ARG A 45 5.15 10.55 -10.08
CA ARG A 45 5.88 11.07 -11.24
C ARG A 45 5.20 10.67 -12.53
N LEU A 46 4.91 11.63 -13.41
CA LEU A 46 4.39 11.37 -14.77
C LEU A 46 3.11 10.50 -14.76
N ALA A 47 2.25 10.68 -13.77
CA ALA A 47 1.06 9.86 -13.65
C ALA A 47 0.06 10.14 -14.78
N VAL A 48 -0.43 9.07 -15.40
CA VAL A 48 -1.56 9.10 -16.33
C VAL A 48 -2.85 9.12 -15.54
N VAL A 49 -3.78 10.01 -15.92
CA VAL A 49 -5.07 10.16 -15.23
C VAL A 49 -6.14 9.42 -16.01
N VAL A 50 -6.72 8.39 -15.41
CA VAL A 50 -7.82 7.63 -16.00
C VAL A 50 -9.08 7.86 -15.17
N ARG A 51 -10.20 8.19 -15.81
CA ARG A 51 -11.48 8.40 -15.13
C ARG A 51 -12.48 7.35 -15.56
N ARG A 52 -13.25 6.85 -14.59
CA ARG A 52 -14.38 5.95 -14.79
C ARG A 52 -15.57 6.49 -14.01
N ASP A 53 -16.76 6.27 -14.52
CA ASP A 53 -18.01 6.55 -13.81
C ASP A 53 -18.64 5.21 -13.39
N LEU A 54 -19.06 5.13 -12.12
CA LEU A 54 -19.71 3.96 -11.55
C LEU A 54 -21.04 4.41 -10.96
N ASP A 55 -22.10 4.33 -11.77
CA ASP A 55 -23.46 4.73 -11.40
C ASP A 55 -23.53 6.20 -10.90
N GLY A 56 -22.84 7.11 -11.58
CA GLY A 56 -22.78 8.53 -11.22
C GLY A 56 -21.80 8.86 -10.09
N GLN A 57 -21.04 7.87 -9.61
CA GLN A 57 -19.90 8.10 -8.70
C GLN A 57 -18.60 8.08 -9.52
N PRO A 58 -17.89 9.21 -9.65
CA PRO A 58 -16.62 9.24 -10.38
C PRO A 58 -15.54 8.51 -9.58
N LEU A 59 -14.74 7.72 -10.29
CA LEU A 59 -13.49 7.16 -9.80
C LEU A 59 -12.35 7.65 -10.71
N THR A 60 -11.41 8.36 -10.13
CA THR A 60 -10.15 8.73 -10.78
C THR A 60 -9.06 7.75 -10.35
N VAL A 61 -8.37 7.17 -11.32
CA VAL A 61 -7.20 6.32 -11.11
C VAL A 61 -5.97 6.99 -11.71
N LEU A 62 -5.01 7.33 -10.85
CA LEU A 62 -3.70 7.84 -11.25
C LEU A 62 -2.74 6.67 -11.43
N VAL A 63 -2.09 6.58 -12.58
CA VAL A 63 -1.14 5.50 -12.88
C VAL A 63 0.24 6.07 -13.12
N GLU A 64 1.14 5.90 -12.16
CA GLU A 64 2.55 6.21 -12.32
C GLU A 64 3.26 5.10 -13.13
N PRO A 65 4.09 5.44 -14.13
CA PRO A 65 4.91 4.46 -14.83
C PRO A 65 5.79 3.67 -13.85
N PRO A 66 5.74 2.33 -13.83
CA PRO A 66 6.60 1.53 -12.98
C PRO A 66 8.07 1.61 -13.45
N ALA A 67 8.99 1.43 -12.52
CA ALA A 67 10.42 1.37 -12.85
C ALA A 67 10.76 0.08 -13.63
N PRO A 68 11.87 0.03 -14.39
CA PRO A 68 12.28 -1.19 -15.07
C PRO A 68 12.33 -2.42 -14.15
N GLY A 69 11.68 -3.51 -14.57
CA GLY A 69 11.54 -4.74 -13.79
C GLY A 69 10.43 -4.70 -12.74
N PHE A 70 9.60 -3.66 -12.71
CA PHE A 70 8.38 -3.55 -11.94
C PHE A 70 7.15 -3.46 -12.84
N VAL A 71 6.00 -3.85 -12.29
CA VAL A 71 4.67 -3.79 -12.91
C VAL A 71 3.63 -3.48 -11.85
N HIS A 72 2.50 -2.92 -12.27
CA HIS A 72 1.26 -2.91 -11.49
C HIS A 72 0.57 -4.26 -11.67
N ALA A 73 0.42 -5.01 -10.58
CA ALA A 73 -0.16 -6.35 -10.69
C ALA A 73 -1.67 -6.34 -11.05
N CYS A 74 -2.35 -5.23 -10.80
CA CYS A 74 -3.74 -4.98 -11.20
C CYS A 74 -3.81 -3.82 -12.20
N THR A 75 -4.75 -3.92 -13.14
CA THR A 75 -5.06 -2.85 -14.10
C THR A 75 -6.04 -1.85 -13.51
N VAL A 76 -6.25 -0.72 -14.19
CA VAL A 76 -7.33 0.23 -13.82
C VAL A 76 -8.67 -0.49 -13.79
N ASP A 77 -8.98 -1.29 -14.80
CA ASP A 77 -10.26 -1.97 -14.89
C ASP A 77 -10.42 -3.11 -13.87
N ASP A 78 -9.31 -3.72 -13.41
CA ASP A 78 -9.33 -4.64 -12.27
C ASP A 78 -9.73 -3.92 -10.98
N VAL A 79 -9.16 -2.74 -10.73
CA VAL A 79 -9.52 -1.90 -9.57
C VAL A 79 -10.99 -1.52 -9.65
N VAL A 80 -11.43 -1.02 -10.82
CA VAL A 80 -12.82 -0.60 -11.07
C VAL A 80 -13.79 -1.77 -10.85
N ALA A 81 -13.44 -2.98 -11.31
CA ALA A 81 -14.27 -4.15 -11.12
C ALA A 81 -14.48 -4.51 -9.64
N VAL A 82 -13.45 -4.39 -8.81
CA VAL A 82 -13.59 -4.60 -7.36
C VAL A 82 -14.25 -3.42 -6.67
N TRP A 83 -13.94 -2.19 -7.10
CA TRP A 83 -14.54 -0.96 -6.58
C TRP A 83 -16.06 -0.96 -6.71
N ALA A 84 -16.57 -1.42 -7.85
CA ALA A 84 -18.00 -1.53 -8.13
C ALA A 84 -18.73 -2.48 -7.15
N LEU A 85 -18.02 -3.46 -6.58
CA LEU A 85 -18.57 -4.43 -5.61
C LEU A 85 -18.65 -3.90 -4.18
N ILE A 86 -17.99 -2.78 -3.88
CA ILE A 86 -18.05 -2.13 -2.58
C ILE A 86 -19.38 -1.38 -2.47
N PRO A 87 -20.11 -1.41 -1.34
CA PRO A 87 -21.33 -0.61 -1.20
C PRO A 87 -21.11 0.87 -1.52
N ALA A 88 -22.00 1.46 -2.33
CA ALA A 88 -21.85 2.83 -2.84
C ALA A 88 -21.75 3.90 -1.73
N ASP A 89 -22.42 3.67 -0.60
CA ASP A 89 -22.35 4.57 0.55
C ASP A 89 -21.04 4.45 1.34
N GLU A 90 -20.38 3.28 1.31
CA GLU A 90 -19.11 3.04 2.01
C GLU A 90 -17.89 3.60 1.27
N ARG A 91 -18.03 3.86 -0.04
CA ARG A 91 -17.00 4.50 -0.88
C ARG A 91 -17.31 5.95 -1.25
N ARG A 92 -18.42 6.51 -0.76
CA ARG A 92 -18.82 7.90 -1.06
C ARG A 92 -17.78 8.88 -0.52
N GLY A 93 -17.30 9.79 -1.36
CA GLY A 93 -16.26 10.75 -0.99
C GLY A 93 -14.83 10.19 -1.09
N LEU A 94 -14.69 8.91 -1.43
CA LEU A 94 -13.44 8.28 -1.78
C LEU A 94 -13.44 8.06 -3.30
N GLU A 95 -12.77 8.96 -4.03
CA GLU A 95 -12.87 9.02 -5.49
C GLU A 95 -11.51 8.87 -6.19
N LEU A 96 -10.45 8.59 -5.42
CA LEU A 96 -9.09 8.57 -5.92
C LEU A 96 -8.35 7.28 -5.53
N VAL A 97 -7.85 6.58 -6.55
CA VAL A 97 -6.88 5.49 -6.40
C VAL A 97 -5.61 5.84 -7.18
N ALA A 98 -4.45 5.53 -6.63
CA ALA A 98 -3.16 5.74 -7.27
C ALA A 98 -2.39 4.41 -7.36
N LEU A 99 -2.14 3.95 -8.58
CA LEU A 99 -1.18 2.88 -8.86
C LEU A 99 0.21 3.51 -8.92
N ARG A 100 1.05 3.29 -7.92
CA ARG A 100 2.30 4.03 -7.74
C ARG A 100 3.54 3.15 -7.65
N GLN A 101 4.69 3.70 -8.04
CA GLN A 101 5.99 3.05 -7.91
C GLN A 101 6.65 3.45 -6.57
N PRO A 102 6.69 2.58 -5.55
CA PRO A 102 7.39 2.91 -4.31
C PRO A 102 8.89 3.05 -4.58
N THR A 103 9.54 4.04 -3.93
CA THR A 103 11.00 4.23 -4.07
C THR A 103 11.78 3.07 -3.44
N ARG A 104 13.07 2.95 -3.75
CA ARG A 104 13.94 1.93 -3.12
C ARG A 104 13.99 2.07 -1.60
N LYS A 105 14.04 3.30 -1.09
CA LYS A 105 14.06 3.57 0.36
C LYS A 105 12.75 3.15 1.01
N GLU A 106 11.61 3.49 0.40
CA GLU A 106 10.29 3.05 0.86
C GLU A 106 10.18 1.54 0.96
N ARG A 107 10.55 0.81 -0.09
CA ARG A 107 10.54 -0.66 -0.06
C ARG A 107 11.47 -1.28 0.99
N THR A 108 12.47 -0.53 1.46
CA THR A 108 13.43 -1.01 2.46
C THR A 108 13.01 -0.67 3.88
N LEU A 109 12.41 0.51 4.09
CA LEU A 109 12.15 1.08 5.40
C LEU A 109 10.66 1.09 5.79
N ALA A 110 9.76 1.06 4.81
CA ALA A 110 8.31 1.19 4.98
C ALA A 110 7.55 0.36 3.93
N ALA A 111 7.98 -0.89 3.75
CA ALA A 111 7.35 -1.80 2.79
C ALA A 111 5.87 -2.01 3.14
N SER A 112 5.01 -1.79 2.15
CA SER A 112 3.56 -1.93 2.23
C SER A 112 3.02 -2.28 0.85
N TRP A 113 1.87 -2.94 0.81
CA TRP A 113 1.15 -3.25 -0.44
C TRP A 113 0.34 -2.05 -0.94
N GLY A 114 -0.15 -1.25 -0.01
CA GLY A 114 -0.92 -0.04 -0.25
C GLY A 114 -1.05 0.79 1.01
N ARG A 115 -1.80 1.89 0.91
CA ARG A 115 -2.08 2.81 2.02
C ARG A 115 -3.26 3.72 1.69
N LEU A 116 -4.03 4.13 2.68
CA LEU A 116 -4.93 5.27 2.63
C LEU A 116 -4.21 6.57 3.05
N GLY A 117 -4.27 7.60 2.22
CA GLY A 117 -4.02 8.98 2.62
C GLY A 117 -5.36 9.68 2.83
N TYR A 118 -5.68 10.14 4.05
CA TYR A 118 -6.98 10.74 4.36
C TYR A 118 -7.18 12.14 3.77
N ALA A 119 -6.09 12.88 3.58
CA ALA A 119 -6.08 14.25 3.09
C ALA A 119 -4.94 14.42 2.06
N SER A 120 -4.99 13.62 1.00
CA SER A 120 -4.00 13.70 -0.07
C SER A 120 -4.19 14.93 -0.94
N GLU A 121 -3.09 15.52 -1.38
CA GLU A 121 -3.08 16.71 -2.25
C GLU A 121 -2.98 16.36 -3.75
N LEU A 122 -3.36 15.13 -4.13
CA LEU A 122 -3.26 14.66 -5.51
C LEU A 122 -4.34 15.22 -6.46
N ALA A 123 -5.43 15.75 -5.91
CA ALA A 123 -6.51 16.38 -6.67
C ALA A 123 -6.76 17.81 -6.14
N PRO A 124 -7.27 18.73 -6.99
CA PRO A 124 -7.68 20.05 -6.53
C PRO A 124 -8.69 19.95 -5.38
N GLY A 125 -8.43 20.67 -4.29
CA GLY A 125 -9.24 20.61 -3.07
C GLY A 125 -8.84 19.51 -2.07
N GLY A 126 -7.94 18.61 -2.46
CA GLY A 126 -7.48 17.51 -1.63
C GLY A 126 -8.58 16.50 -1.28
N GLY A 127 -8.19 15.36 -0.72
CA GLY A 127 -9.14 14.36 -0.28
C GLY A 127 -8.54 12.99 -0.06
N PRO A 128 -9.37 12.01 0.34
CA PRO A 128 -8.88 10.67 0.60
C PRO A 128 -8.44 9.98 -0.68
N ALA A 129 -7.31 9.30 -0.63
CA ALA A 129 -6.72 8.58 -1.76
C ALA A 129 -6.15 7.23 -1.32
N ILE A 130 -6.46 6.18 -2.07
CA ILE A 130 -5.86 4.86 -1.87
C ILE A 130 -4.66 4.69 -2.79
N PHE A 131 -3.53 4.30 -2.24
CA PHE A 131 -2.32 4.00 -2.98
C PHE A 131 -2.13 2.49 -3.06
N LEU A 132 -1.89 1.96 -4.25
CA LEU A 132 -1.50 0.57 -4.48
C LEU A 132 -0.11 0.54 -5.12
N HIS A 133 0.78 -0.31 -4.60
CA HIS A 133 2.18 -0.30 -5.01
C HIS A 133 2.48 -1.26 -6.16
N ALA A 134 3.28 -0.76 -7.11
CA ALA A 134 3.94 -1.58 -8.11
C ALA A 134 4.87 -2.60 -7.46
N VAL A 135 4.96 -3.78 -8.07
CA VAL A 135 5.72 -4.93 -7.58
C VAL A 135 6.71 -5.41 -8.62
N ARG A 136 7.63 -6.30 -8.24
CA ARG A 136 8.58 -6.84 -9.21
C ARG A 136 7.86 -7.74 -10.21
N ALA A 137 8.17 -7.57 -11.49
CA ALA A 137 7.57 -8.34 -12.59
C ALA A 137 7.80 -9.86 -12.47
N ARG A 138 8.89 -10.26 -11.82
CA ARG A 138 9.22 -11.68 -11.57
C ARG A 138 8.53 -12.27 -10.33
N GLY A 139 7.55 -11.57 -9.78
CA GLY A 139 6.93 -11.91 -8.50
C GLY A 139 7.71 -11.38 -7.29
N VAL A 140 7.17 -11.63 -6.11
CA VAL A 140 7.68 -11.12 -4.84
C VAL A 140 8.22 -12.27 -4.00
N VAL A 141 9.37 -12.03 -3.37
CA VAL A 141 9.95 -12.91 -2.35
C VAL A 141 10.07 -12.10 -1.07
N LEU A 142 9.38 -12.54 -0.04
CA LEU A 142 9.34 -11.92 1.27
C LEU A 142 10.01 -12.85 2.28
N ARG A 143 10.79 -12.30 3.19
CA ARG A 143 11.60 -13.09 4.15
C ARG A 143 11.15 -12.80 5.57
N TRP A 144 10.77 -13.86 6.27
CA TRP A 144 10.47 -13.82 7.70
C TRP A 144 11.50 -14.58 8.52
N PRO A 145 11.89 -14.05 9.70
CA PRO A 145 12.64 -14.84 10.66
C PRO A 145 11.80 -16.03 11.12
N ARG A 146 12.45 -17.13 11.55
CA ARG A 146 11.71 -18.30 12.08
C ARG A 146 10.99 -17.98 13.40
N SER A 147 11.49 -17.01 14.15
CA SER A 147 10.85 -16.50 15.35
C SER A 147 10.10 -15.22 14.99
N MET A 148 8.79 -15.34 14.83
CA MET A 148 7.91 -14.23 14.45
C MET A 148 7.21 -13.66 15.69
N THR A 149 6.92 -12.36 15.66
CA THR A 149 5.99 -11.76 16.63
C THR A 149 4.56 -12.27 16.36
N PRO A 150 3.62 -12.11 17.30
CA PRO A 150 2.21 -12.44 17.04
C PRO A 150 1.63 -11.70 15.82
N ALA A 151 1.98 -10.42 15.65
CA ALA A 151 1.56 -9.63 14.49
C ALA A 151 2.15 -10.16 13.18
N ASP A 152 3.46 -10.49 13.17
CA ASP A 152 4.12 -11.08 12.00
C ASP A 152 3.51 -12.44 11.65
N THR A 153 3.16 -13.25 12.65
CA THR A 153 2.54 -14.56 12.45
C THR A 153 1.18 -14.42 11.78
N GLN A 154 0.37 -13.46 12.22
CA GLN A 154 -0.93 -13.19 11.59
C GLN A 154 -0.77 -12.73 10.15
N GLU A 155 0.16 -11.80 9.87
CA GLU A 155 0.38 -11.33 8.50
C GLU A 155 0.94 -12.43 7.59
N PHE A 156 1.85 -13.26 8.12
CA PHE A 156 2.37 -14.43 7.43
C PHE A 156 1.25 -15.39 7.01
N GLU A 157 0.35 -15.75 7.93
CA GLU A 157 -0.79 -16.63 7.63
C GLU A 157 -1.79 -16.01 6.66
N ARG A 158 -2.02 -14.69 6.74
CA ARG A 158 -2.84 -13.98 5.75
C ARG A 158 -2.22 -14.05 4.35
N LEU A 159 -0.92 -13.83 4.21
CA LEU A 159 -0.24 -13.94 2.92
C LEU A 159 -0.27 -15.38 2.38
N ARG A 160 -0.09 -16.38 3.23
CA ARG A 160 -0.28 -17.78 2.82
C ARG A 160 -1.70 -18.04 2.32
N SER A 161 -2.70 -17.50 3.00
CA SER A 161 -4.11 -17.62 2.62
C SER A 161 -4.43 -16.92 1.30
N ASP A 162 -3.69 -15.86 0.95
CA ASP A 162 -3.79 -15.21 -0.35
C ASP A 162 -3.17 -16.04 -1.49
N GLY A 163 -2.41 -17.09 -1.16
CA GLY A 163 -1.82 -18.02 -2.13
C GLY A 163 -0.30 -17.93 -2.26
N PHE A 164 0.40 -17.23 -1.35
CA PHE A 164 1.86 -17.24 -1.33
C PHE A 164 2.39 -18.62 -0.92
N ALA A 165 3.35 -19.14 -1.69
CA ALA A 165 4.01 -20.40 -1.38
C ALA A 165 5.11 -20.19 -0.33
N ALA A 166 5.09 -20.97 0.74
CA ALA A 166 6.11 -20.94 1.78
C ALA A 166 7.23 -21.94 1.48
N THR A 167 8.47 -21.46 1.48
CA THR A 167 9.67 -22.29 1.42
C THR A 167 10.57 -22.01 2.61
N GLU A 168 10.98 -23.05 3.31
CA GLU A 168 11.85 -22.92 4.47
C GLU A 168 13.33 -23.00 4.09
N SER A 169 14.14 -22.18 4.74
CA SER A 169 15.59 -22.28 4.73
C SER A 169 16.11 -22.40 6.18
N ARG A 170 17.43 -22.61 6.34
CA ARG A 170 18.04 -22.71 7.67
C ARG A 170 17.82 -21.45 8.54
N ARG A 171 17.65 -20.26 7.94
CA ARG A 171 17.58 -18.98 8.67
C ARG A 171 16.26 -18.22 8.50
N TRP A 172 15.56 -18.46 7.40
CA TRP A 172 14.39 -17.68 6.98
C TRP A 172 13.27 -18.60 6.51
N ILE A 173 12.04 -18.15 6.68
CA ILE A 173 10.89 -18.63 5.92
C ILE A 173 10.68 -17.63 4.80
N GLU A 174 10.68 -18.10 3.55
CA GLU A 174 10.45 -17.27 2.38
C GLU A 174 9.02 -17.49 1.88
N LEU A 175 8.26 -16.41 1.69
CA LEU A 175 6.99 -16.43 0.98
C LEU A 175 7.22 -15.94 -0.45
N VAL A 176 6.84 -16.77 -1.42
CA VAL A 176 6.99 -16.51 -2.85
C VAL A 176 5.60 -16.39 -3.48
N GLY A 177 5.36 -15.27 -4.17
CA GLY A 177 4.11 -15.01 -4.86
C GLY A 177 4.36 -14.51 -6.28
N GLY A 178 3.71 -15.12 -7.25
CA GLY A 178 3.64 -14.61 -8.62
C GLY A 178 2.79 -13.34 -8.71
N VAL A 179 2.80 -12.68 -9.88
CA VAL A 179 2.03 -11.44 -10.11
C VAL A 179 0.54 -11.63 -9.84
N ASP A 180 -0.04 -12.78 -10.19
CA ASP A 180 -1.47 -13.05 -9.96
C ASP A 180 -1.83 -13.20 -8.47
N VAL A 181 -0.95 -13.80 -7.66
CA VAL A 181 -1.12 -13.87 -6.20
C VAL A 181 -1.08 -12.47 -5.61
N VAL A 182 -0.11 -11.66 -6.04
CA VAL A 182 0.02 -10.26 -5.61
C VAL A 182 -1.19 -9.43 -6.05
N ARG A 183 -1.70 -9.64 -7.26
CA ARG A 183 -2.92 -9.01 -7.76
C ARG A 183 -4.10 -9.31 -6.83
N ALA A 184 -4.28 -10.57 -6.45
CA ALA A 184 -5.34 -10.97 -5.53
C ALA A 184 -5.17 -10.34 -4.15
N THR A 185 -3.95 -10.30 -3.59
CA THR A 185 -3.66 -9.59 -2.33
C THR A 185 -3.99 -8.10 -2.43
N LEU A 186 -3.55 -7.43 -3.50
CA LEU A 186 -3.79 -6.00 -3.69
C LEU A 186 -5.29 -5.69 -3.80
N LEU A 187 -6.04 -6.46 -4.58
CA LEU A 187 -7.44 -6.18 -4.86
C LEU A 187 -8.38 -6.65 -3.74
N TYR A 188 -8.19 -7.86 -3.22
CA TYR A 188 -9.18 -8.50 -2.34
C TYR A 188 -8.86 -8.34 -0.85
N ARG A 189 -7.66 -7.87 -0.53
CA ARG A 189 -7.22 -7.65 0.85
C ARG A 189 -6.80 -6.21 1.06
N THR A 190 -5.80 -5.72 0.34
CA THR A 190 -5.25 -4.37 0.55
C THR A 190 -6.26 -3.29 0.19
N LEU A 191 -6.81 -3.28 -1.02
CA LEU A 191 -7.79 -2.28 -1.45
C LEU A 191 -8.99 -2.23 -0.48
N LEU A 192 -9.55 -3.38 -0.14
CA LEU A 192 -10.68 -3.46 0.80
C LEU A 192 -10.28 -3.04 2.22
N HIS A 193 -9.04 -3.30 2.63
CA HIS A 193 -8.52 -2.88 3.94
C HIS A 193 -8.35 -1.36 4.00
N GLU A 194 -7.80 -0.73 2.95
CA GLU A 194 -7.71 0.73 2.89
C GLU A 194 -9.10 1.38 2.84
N VAL A 195 -10.08 0.76 2.16
CA VAL A 195 -11.49 1.19 2.25
C VAL A 195 -12.04 1.00 3.67
N GLY A 196 -11.67 -0.08 4.36
CA GLY A 196 -12.03 -0.30 5.77
C GLY A 196 -11.51 0.81 6.68
N HIS A 197 -10.29 1.29 6.47
CA HIS A 197 -9.77 2.47 7.17
C HIS A 197 -10.60 3.73 6.87
N TYR A 198 -11.00 3.93 5.62
CA TYR A 198 -11.84 5.06 5.24
C TYR A 198 -13.23 4.99 5.91
N VAL A 199 -13.87 3.82 5.88
CA VAL A 199 -15.17 3.60 6.54
C VAL A 199 -15.06 3.82 8.05
N ASP A 200 -13.97 3.36 8.69
CA ASP A 200 -13.72 3.63 10.10
C ASP A 200 -13.62 5.14 10.38
N TRP A 201 -12.87 5.87 9.56
CA TRP A 201 -12.77 7.33 9.66
C TRP A 201 -14.14 8.01 9.49
N CYS A 202 -14.92 7.63 8.49
CA CYS A 202 -16.25 8.19 8.27
C CYS A 202 -17.18 7.94 9.47
N THR A 203 -17.16 6.75 10.04
CA THR A 203 -18.08 6.35 11.12
C THR A 203 -17.62 6.81 12.50
N SER A 204 -16.33 6.77 12.81
CA SER A 204 -15.80 7.13 14.13
C SER A 204 -15.43 8.61 14.24
N VAL A 205 -15.05 9.26 13.14
CA VAL A 205 -14.64 10.67 13.13
C VAL A 205 -15.73 11.52 12.49
N LEU A 206 -15.97 11.39 11.18
CA LEU A 206 -16.85 12.32 10.46
C LEU A 206 -18.29 12.31 10.97
N ALA A 207 -18.83 11.16 11.38
CA ALA A 207 -20.18 11.09 11.94
C ALA A 207 -20.30 11.78 13.32
N HIS A 208 -19.21 11.90 14.07
CA HIS A 208 -19.21 12.42 15.44
C HIS A 208 -18.76 13.88 15.52
N VAL A 209 -17.77 14.27 14.73
CA VAL A 209 -17.20 15.63 14.70
C VAL A 209 -17.56 16.42 13.44
N GLY A 210 -18.24 15.81 12.45
CA GLY A 210 -18.92 16.51 11.37
C GLY A 210 -18.07 17.56 10.65
N THR A 211 -18.58 18.80 10.58
CA THR A 211 -17.94 19.97 9.96
C THR A 211 -16.92 20.67 10.86
N ALA A 212 -16.50 20.05 11.97
CA ALA A 212 -15.46 20.60 12.82
C ALA A 212 -14.16 20.86 12.04
N GLU A 213 -13.37 21.78 12.58
CA GLU A 213 -12.04 22.12 12.07
C GLU A 213 -11.18 20.84 11.93
N GLU A 214 -10.28 20.87 10.96
CA GLU A 214 -9.44 19.72 10.61
C GLU A 214 -8.67 19.15 11.82
N ASP A 215 -8.14 20.04 12.67
CA ASP A 215 -7.44 19.68 13.91
C ASP A 215 -8.30 18.84 14.87
N GLU A 216 -9.61 19.12 14.96
CA GLU A 216 -10.51 18.39 15.85
C GLU A 216 -10.80 16.99 15.31
N ARG A 217 -10.91 16.86 13.98
CA ARG A 217 -11.03 15.55 13.32
C ARG A 217 -9.79 14.70 13.55
N TRP A 218 -8.60 15.27 13.39
CA TRP A 218 -7.36 14.56 13.65
C TRP A 218 -7.21 14.17 15.12
N ARG A 219 -7.58 15.04 16.07
CA ARG A 219 -7.57 14.67 17.50
C ARG A 219 -8.52 13.52 17.82
N ALA A 220 -9.73 13.53 17.26
CA ALA A 220 -10.68 12.44 17.46
C ALA A 220 -10.13 11.11 16.89
N TYR A 221 -9.53 11.16 15.71
CA TYR A 221 -8.89 9.99 15.13
C TYR A 221 -7.69 9.53 15.96
N ASP A 222 -6.76 10.42 16.31
CA ASP A 222 -5.55 10.11 17.07
C ASP A 222 -5.84 9.60 18.48
N GLY A 223 -6.97 10.00 19.06
CA GLY A 223 -7.48 9.46 20.32
C GLY A 223 -7.84 7.98 20.26
N LYS A 224 -8.12 7.42 19.06
CA LYS A 224 -8.42 6.00 18.89
C LYS A 224 -7.11 5.18 18.82
N PRO A 225 -6.98 4.09 19.60
CA PRO A 225 -5.80 3.24 19.58
C PRO A 225 -5.50 2.67 18.18
N GLY A 226 -4.22 2.69 17.78
CA GLY A 226 -3.80 2.20 16.46
C GLY A 226 -4.22 0.75 16.18
N HIS A 227 -4.13 -0.13 17.18
CA HIS A 227 -4.53 -1.53 17.03
C HIS A 227 -6.02 -1.71 16.76
N ASP A 228 -6.89 -0.83 17.28
CA ASP A 228 -8.33 -0.86 17.01
C ASP A 228 -8.65 -0.41 15.58
N LYS A 229 -7.92 0.58 15.07
CA LYS A 229 -8.02 1.03 13.67
C LYS A 229 -7.64 -0.09 12.70
N GLU A 230 -6.50 -0.74 12.94
CA GLU A 230 -6.02 -1.88 12.15
C GLU A 230 -6.98 -3.08 12.22
N ALA A 231 -7.46 -3.41 13.43
CA ALA A 231 -8.40 -4.50 13.62
C ALA A 231 -9.71 -4.26 12.87
N PHE A 232 -10.24 -3.02 12.89
CA PHE A 232 -11.43 -2.66 12.12
C PHE A 232 -11.20 -2.86 10.62
N ALA A 233 -10.12 -2.30 10.08
CA ALA A 233 -9.83 -2.38 8.64
C ALA A 233 -9.64 -3.83 8.16
N HIS A 234 -8.93 -4.66 8.95
CA HIS A 234 -8.81 -6.09 8.66
C HIS A 234 -10.16 -6.83 8.74
N ALA A 235 -10.98 -6.55 9.75
CA ALA A 235 -12.28 -7.19 9.91
C ALA A 235 -13.23 -6.81 8.77
N TYR A 236 -13.25 -5.53 8.37
CA TYR A 236 -14.00 -5.03 7.22
C TYR A 236 -13.61 -5.77 5.94
N ALA A 237 -12.31 -5.77 5.61
CA ALA A 237 -11.80 -6.41 4.40
C ALA A 237 -12.11 -7.91 4.37
N THR A 238 -11.90 -8.60 5.49
CA THR A 238 -12.16 -10.04 5.62
C THR A 238 -13.64 -10.36 5.41
N ARG A 239 -14.53 -9.61 6.09
CA ARG A 239 -15.98 -9.79 5.99
C ARG A 239 -16.48 -9.54 4.58
N LEU A 240 -16.10 -8.42 3.97
CA LEU A 240 -16.54 -8.06 2.61
C LEU A 240 -16.00 -9.05 1.58
N ALA A 241 -14.71 -9.40 1.63
CA ALA A 241 -14.14 -10.38 0.72
C ALA A 241 -14.80 -11.76 0.86
N ALA A 242 -15.11 -12.20 2.09
CA ALA A 242 -15.82 -13.45 2.33
C ALA A 242 -17.24 -13.44 1.75
N ALA A 243 -17.99 -12.36 1.96
CA ALA A 243 -19.33 -12.19 1.40
C ALA A 243 -19.30 -12.19 -0.14
N LEU A 244 -18.37 -11.45 -0.75
CA LEU A 244 -18.23 -11.40 -2.20
C LEU A 244 -17.81 -12.74 -2.81
N ARG A 245 -16.96 -13.53 -2.12
CA ARG A 245 -16.63 -14.90 -2.54
C ARG A 245 -17.84 -15.83 -2.44
N ALA A 246 -18.59 -15.76 -1.34
CA ALA A 246 -19.79 -16.56 -1.16
C ALA A 246 -20.87 -16.25 -2.22
N GLY A 247 -20.96 -14.99 -2.65
CA GLY A 247 -21.81 -14.54 -3.74
C GLY A 247 -21.26 -14.81 -5.15
N GLY A 248 -20.06 -15.39 -5.29
CA GLY A 248 -19.45 -15.69 -6.59
C GLY A 248 -18.91 -14.45 -7.34
N HIS A 249 -18.77 -13.29 -6.68
CA HIS A 249 -18.24 -12.06 -7.27
C HIS A 249 -16.71 -12.01 -7.25
N LEU A 250 -16.07 -12.69 -6.30
CA LEU A 250 -14.62 -12.85 -6.24
C LEU A 250 -14.21 -14.32 -6.47
N PRO A 251 -13.11 -14.58 -7.21
CA PRO A 251 -12.20 -13.60 -7.81
C PRO A 251 -12.77 -12.96 -9.09
N VAL A 252 -12.48 -11.67 -9.32
CA VAL A 252 -12.79 -11.03 -10.60
C VAL A 252 -11.79 -11.49 -11.67
N PRO A 253 -12.24 -11.81 -12.90
CA PRO A 253 -11.34 -12.11 -14.02
C PRO A 253 -10.34 -10.96 -14.26
N ARG A 254 -9.13 -11.30 -14.72
CA ARG A 254 -8.14 -10.29 -15.08
C ARG A 254 -8.63 -9.52 -16.30
N ARG A 255 -8.70 -8.19 -16.19
CA ARG A 255 -9.15 -7.29 -17.25
C ARG A 255 -7.94 -6.63 -17.89
N ARG A 256 -7.57 -7.12 -19.08
CA ARG A 256 -6.47 -6.58 -19.89
C ARG A 256 -6.99 -6.27 -21.29
N ASP A 257 -7.57 -5.08 -21.44
CA ASP A 257 -7.89 -4.50 -22.73
C ASP A 257 -6.75 -3.58 -23.15
N GLU A 258 -5.82 -4.08 -23.96
CA GLU A 258 -4.66 -3.30 -24.40
C GLU A 258 -5.06 -2.10 -25.27
N ALA A 259 -6.12 -2.22 -26.07
CA ALA A 259 -6.61 -1.13 -26.88
C ALA A 259 -7.20 -0.01 -26.01
N GLY A 260 -8.00 -0.38 -25.01
CA GLY A 260 -8.52 0.53 -24.00
C GLY A 260 -7.41 1.23 -23.20
N MET A 261 -6.41 0.48 -22.75
CA MET A 261 -5.25 1.04 -22.05
C MET A 261 -4.51 2.09 -22.89
N ILE A 262 -4.23 1.78 -24.15
CA ILE A 262 -3.56 2.73 -25.06
C ILE A 262 -4.43 3.98 -25.28
N ALA A 263 -5.75 3.80 -25.41
CA ALA A 263 -6.68 4.92 -25.54
C ALA A 263 -6.72 5.81 -24.28
N ASP A 264 -6.55 5.22 -23.09
CA ASP A 264 -6.41 5.94 -21.82
C ASP A 264 -5.00 6.57 -21.64
N GLY A 265 -4.08 6.39 -22.59
CA GLY A 265 -2.70 6.88 -22.51
C GLY A 265 -1.77 6.02 -21.63
N LEU A 266 -2.18 4.79 -21.31
CA LEU A 266 -1.40 3.83 -20.55
C LEU A 266 -0.56 2.94 -21.48
N ASP A 267 0.59 2.49 -20.98
CA ASP A 267 1.39 1.44 -21.64
C ASP A 267 0.99 0.06 -21.09
N PRO A 268 0.48 -0.87 -21.93
CA PRO A 268 0.13 -2.22 -21.49
C PRO A 268 1.27 -2.98 -20.80
N ALA A 269 2.54 -2.66 -21.11
CA ALA A 269 3.70 -3.27 -20.47
C ALA A 269 3.80 -2.94 -18.98
N TRP A 270 3.14 -1.88 -18.50
CA TRP A 270 3.09 -1.55 -17.07
C TRP A 270 2.31 -2.58 -16.25
N PHE A 271 1.54 -3.46 -16.89
CA PHE A 271 0.65 -4.43 -16.25
C PHE A 271 0.97 -5.89 -16.62
N ALA A 272 2.17 -6.15 -17.14
CA ALA A 272 2.58 -7.45 -17.67
C ALA A 272 2.93 -8.50 -16.59
#